data_AF-A0A955F0A1-F1
#
_entry.id   AF-A0A955F0A1-F1
#
_cell.length_a   1.000
_cell.length_b   1.000
_cell.length_c   1.000
_cell.angle_alpha   90.00
_cell.angle_beta   90.00
_cell.angle_gamma   90.00
#
_symmetry.space_group_name_H-M   'P 1'
#
loop_
_entity.id
_entity.type
_entity.pdbx_description
1 polymer ?
#
loop_
_entity_poly.entity_id
_entity_poly.type
_entity_poly.pdbx_seq_one_letter_code
_entity_poly.pdbx_strand_id
1 'polypeptide(L)'
;MPRLLSILLFIAIVLAMVALACDDRNAVEPDQAPAKRSEPPPQDVDSGAADPHDGVYDAGEKFSREAKRVLGGRMITQSPGEFSSLNPLTAASRIDHNVLKYHLVTYLLTENPELVQMQAWLAQSLPTTSPDGLTHTWTLRKEATWSDGKPLTSADVVFTWDLLNTPNLPIAVAQTGFYASVFHVDDIRAIDERRFEVHYQQPFLRADFDFGTNFAILPRHACPAEVSEAAALDHFEVGSGAYRVKSWNASEVELERMSAWWG
;
A
#
# COMPACT_ATOMS: atom_id res chain seq x y z
N MET A 1 23.75 23.75 -50.92
CA MET A 1 22.71 24.79 -50.69
C MET A 1 21.44 24.30 -49.97
N PRO A 2 20.87 23.08 -50.15
CA PRO A 2 19.59 22.73 -49.50
C PRO A 2 19.67 22.50 -47.99
N ARG A 3 20.84 22.08 -47.47
CA ARG A 3 21.06 21.89 -46.02
C ARG A 3 21.21 23.20 -45.25
N LEU A 4 21.77 24.24 -45.85
CA LEU A 4 21.88 25.56 -45.21
C LEU A 4 20.50 26.23 -45.10
N LEU A 5 19.67 26.10 -46.15
CA LEU A 5 18.31 26.63 -46.17
C LEU A 5 17.40 25.93 -45.13
N SER A 6 17.57 24.63 -44.94
CA SER A 6 16.82 23.85 -43.93
C SER A 6 17.19 24.23 -42.50
N ILE A 7 18.48 24.48 -42.23
CA ILE A 7 18.96 24.93 -40.91
C ILE A 7 18.47 26.35 -40.61
N LEU A 8 18.50 27.24 -41.60
CA LEU A 8 17.98 28.61 -41.44
C LEU A 8 16.46 28.63 -41.23
N LEU A 9 15.71 27.75 -41.88
CA LEU A 9 14.27 27.61 -41.67
C LEU A 9 13.95 27.06 -40.27
N PHE A 10 14.73 26.09 -39.79
CA PHE A 10 14.56 25.53 -38.44
C PHE A 10 14.90 26.56 -37.36
N ILE A 11 15.98 27.33 -37.53
CA ILE A 11 16.35 28.43 -36.63
C ILE A 11 15.26 29.52 -36.62
N ALA A 12 14.69 29.87 -37.77
CA ALA A 12 13.60 30.84 -37.85
C ALA A 12 12.32 30.35 -37.14
N ILE A 13 11.99 29.05 -37.23
CA ILE A 13 10.86 28.45 -36.53
C ILE A 13 11.09 28.45 -35.00
N VAL A 14 12.30 28.11 -34.55
CA VAL A 14 12.65 28.12 -33.12
C VAL A 14 12.64 29.56 -32.57
N LEU A 15 13.16 30.54 -33.31
CA LEU A 15 13.11 31.96 -32.93
C LEU A 15 11.68 32.51 -32.90
N ALA A 16 10.80 32.09 -33.81
CA ALA A 16 9.39 32.45 -33.78
C ALA A 16 8.68 31.86 -32.55
N MET A 17 8.98 30.61 -32.16
CA MET A 17 8.42 30.01 -30.95
C MET A 17 8.93 30.66 -29.66
N VAL A 18 10.19 31.10 -29.61
CA VAL A 18 10.73 31.87 -28.47
C VAL A 18 10.12 33.27 -28.40
N ALA A 19 9.87 33.92 -29.53
CA ALA A 19 9.21 35.23 -29.57
C ALA A 19 7.71 35.16 -29.15
N LEU A 20 7.03 34.04 -29.41
CA LEU A 20 5.67 33.79 -28.90
C LEU A 20 5.62 33.38 -27.42
N ALA A 21 6.72 32.89 -26.86
CA ALA A 21 6.87 32.61 -25.43
C ALA A 21 7.31 33.83 -24.60
N CYS A 22 7.71 34.92 -25.27
CA CYS A 22 8.03 36.21 -24.68
C CYS A 22 6.99 37.27 -25.11
N ASP A 23 5.70 36.97 -24.91
CA ASP A 23 4.66 38.00 -24.82
C ASP A 23 4.37 38.21 -23.32
N ASP A 24 4.66 39.42 -22.83
CA ASP A 24 4.67 39.86 -21.44
C ASP A 24 3.27 39.78 -20.80
N ARG A 25 2.87 38.58 -20.38
CA ARG A 25 1.78 38.37 -19.42
C ARG A 25 2.26 37.51 -18.27
N ASN A 26 3.29 37.96 -17.56
CA ASN A 26 3.55 37.64 -16.15
C ASN A 26 4.76 38.45 -15.66
N ALA A 27 4.63 39.78 -15.66
CA ALA A 27 5.45 40.61 -14.80
C ALA A 27 4.86 40.51 -13.38
N VAL A 28 5.62 39.91 -12.46
CA VAL A 28 5.32 39.93 -11.02
C VAL A 28 5.64 41.34 -10.51
N GLU A 29 4.59 42.09 -10.17
CA GLU A 29 4.68 43.41 -9.55
C GLU A 29 5.09 43.29 -8.07
N PRO A 30 5.97 44.17 -7.54
CA PRO A 30 6.45 44.05 -6.17
C PRO A 30 5.38 44.46 -5.15
N ASP A 31 5.15 43.55 -4.20
CA ASP A 31 4.53 43.65 -2.86
C ASP A 31 3.83 44.98 -2.52
N GLN A 32 2.50 45.01 -2.68
CA GLN A 32 1.63 45.99 -2.02
C GLN A 32 0.98 45.37 -0.78
N ALA A 33 1.11 46.05 0.35
CA ALA A 33 0.47 45.71 1.62
C ALA A 33 -1.05 45.47 1.46
N PRO A 34 -1.64 44.50 2.18
CA PRO A 34 -2.99 44.04 1.91
C PRO A 34 -4.04 45.13 2.16
N ALA A 35 -4.78 45.48 1.10
CA ALA A 35 -5.97 46.31 1.19
C ALA A 35 -7.08 45.61 2.00
N LYS A 36 -7.68 46.33 2.95
CA LYS A 36 -8.87 45.88 3.70
C LYS A 36 -9.98 45.49 2.73
N ARG A 37 -10.35 44.22 2.69
CA ARG A 37 -11.55 43.75 1.99
C ARG A 37 -12.79 44.31 2.68
N SER A 38 -13.62 45.02 1.94
CA SER A 38 -14.98 45.38 2.34
C SER A 38 -15.85 44.13 2.36
N GLU A 39 -16.60 43.95 3.44
CA GLU A 39 -17.52 42.85 3.67
C GLU A 39 -18.73 42.93 2.69
N PRO A 40 -19.22 41.81 2.14
CA PRO A 40 -20.44 41.82 1.33
C PRO A 40 -21.66 42.16 2.20
N PRO A 41 -22.72 42.79 1.65
CA PRO A 41 -23.92 43.08 2.42
C PRO A 41 -24.62 41.79 2.89
N PRO A 42 -25.32 41.81 4.05
CA PRO A 42 -25.97 40.63 4.61
C PRO A 42 -27.03 40.11 3.64
N GLN A 43 -26.98 38.83 3.33
CA GLN A 43 -28.11 38.15 2.70
C GLN A 43 -29.05 37.69 3.81
N ASP A 44 -30.30 38.16 3.78
CA ASP A 44 -31.36 37.68 4.66
C ASP A 44 -31.66 36.22 4.30
N VAL A 45 -31.13 35.30 5.11
CA VAL A 45 -31.46 33.88 5.05
C VAL A 45 -32.60 33.64 6.03
N ASP A 46 -33.73 33.19 5.48
CA ASP A 46 -34.92 32.73 6.21
C ASP A 46 -34.53 31.75 7.34
N SER A 47 -34.85 32.11 8.59
CA SER A 47 -34.42 31.43 9.83
C SER A 47 -35.32 30.24 10.19
N GLY A 48 -35.62 29.41 9.18
CA GLY A 48 -36.54 28.30 9.24
C GLY A 48 -35.91 26.92 9.05
N ALA A 49 -34.68 26.68 9.53
CA ALA A 49 -34.13 25.33 9.64
C ALA A 49 -33.04 25.31 10.73
N ALA A 50 -33.19 24.42 11.70
CA ALA A 50 -32.26 24.26 12.81
C ALA A 50 -30.84 23.93 12.34
N ASP A 51 -29.86 24.57 12.97
CA ASP A 51 -28.43 24.31 12.82
C ASP A 51 -28.11 22.85 13.23
N PRO A 52 -27.50 22.02 12.37
CA PRO A 52 -27.13 20.64 12.74
C PRO A 52 -25.90 20.56 13.66
N HIS A 53 -25.32 21.69 14.09
CA HIS A 53 -24.13 21.71 14.97
C HIS A 53 -24.40 22.00 16.46
N ASP A 54 -25.66 22.11 16.89
CA ASP A 54 -26.01 22.23 18.32
C ASP A 54 -26.03 20.89 19.10
N GLY A 55 -25.49 19.83 18.49
CA GLY A 55 -25.17 18.61 19.22
C GLY A 55 -23.94 18.84 20.08
N VAL A 56 -24.13 19.20 21.35
CA VAL A 56 -23.14 18.95 22.39
C VAL A 56 -22.70 17.50 22.23
N TYR A 57 -21.45 17.26 21.83
CA TYR A 57 -20.86 15.93 21.90
C TYR A 57 -20.81 15.57 23.38
N ASP A 58 -21.81 14.82 23.84
CA ASP A 58 -21.80 14.22 25.16
C ASP A 58 -20.67 13.19 25.20
N ALA A 59 -19.51 13.63 25.69
CA ALA A 59 -18.36 12.76 25.96
C ALA A 59 -18.60 11.83 27.17
N GLY A 60 -19.83 11.75 27.69
CA GLY A 60 -20.24 10.97 28.85
C GLY A 60 -20.88 9.62 28.54
N GLU A 61 -21.36 9.36 27.31
CA GLU A 61 -21.85 8.03 26.97
C GLU A 61 -20.69 7.09 26.67
N LYS A 62 -20.25 6.37 27.71
CA LYS A 62 -19.54 5.10 27.51
C LYS A 62 -20.41 4.24 26.61
N PHE A 63 -19.96 3.98 25.39
CA PHE A 63 -20.50 2.91 24.55
C PHE A 63 -20.22 1.55 25.21
N SER A 64 -20.85 1.25 26.35
CA SER A 64 -20.89 -0.07 26.93
C SER A 64 -22.18 -0.75 26.51
N ARG A 65 -22.34 -0.99 25.21
CA ARG A 65 -23.11 -2.17 24.84
C ARG A 65 -22.17 -3.33 25.05
N GLU A 66 -22.38 -4.10 26.12
CA GLU A 66 -22.01 -5.52 26.13
C GLU A 66 -22.78 -6.20 24.99
N ALA A 67 -22.31 -6.01 23.77
CA ALA A 67 -22.78 -6.75 22.62
C ALA A 67 -22.30 -8.18 22.83
N LYS A 68 -23.23 -9.09 23.09
CA LYS A 68 -22.94 -10.52 23.13
C LYS A 68 -22.22 -10.88 21.82
N ARG A 69 -20.97 -11.35 21.90
CA ARG A 69 -20.22 -11.80 20.72
C ARG A 69 -21.02 -12.89 20.03
N VAL A 70 -21.45 -12.62 18.79
CA VAL A 70 -22.06 -13.63 17.91
C VAL A 70 -20.94 -14.18 17.04
N LEU A 71 -20.65 -15.47 17.17
CA LEU A 71 -19.68 -16.15 16.32
C LEU A 71 -20.39 -16.68 15.06
N GLY A 72 -19.77 -16.45 13.91
CA GLY A 72 -20.27 -16.90 12.62
C GLY A 72 -21.29 -15.95 11.98
N GLY A 73 -21.64 -16.27 10.73
CA GLY A 73 -22.53 -15.46 9.89
C GLY A 73 -21.87 -15.07 8.56
N ARG A 74 -22.65 -14.42 7.70
CA ARG A 74 -22.17 -13.83 6.45
C ARG A 74 -22.15 -12.32 6.60
N MET A 75 -20.98 -11.72 6.39
CA MET A 75 -20.84 -10.28 6.26
C MET A 75 -20.81 -9.93 4.77
N ILE A 76 -21.56 -8.90 4.37
CA ILE A 76 -21.55 -8.37 3.00
C ILE A 76 -21.14 -6.92 3.10
N THR A 77 -20.03 -6.57 2.46
CA THR A 77 -19.52 -5.19 2.36
C THR A 77 -19.54 -4.76 0.90
N GLN A 78 -19.78 -3.48 0.66
CA GLN A 78 -19.68 -2.90 -0.68
C GLN A 78 -18.30 -2.26 -0.86
N SER A 79 -17.71 -2.45 -2.03
CA SER A 79 -16.47 -1.78 -2.44
C SER A 79 -16.77 -0.88 -3.65
N PRO A 80 -16.26 0.36 -3.70
CA PRO A 80 -16.47 1.25 -4.83
C PRO A 80 -15.50 0.91 -5.98
N GLY A 81 -15.83 -0.09 -6.79
CA GLY A 81 -15.08 -0.44 -8.01
C GLY A 81 -14.93 -1.94 -8.24
N GLU A 82 -14.25 -2.30 -9.33
CA GLU A 82 -14.00 -3.69 -9.71
C GLU A 82 -12.66 -4.21 -9.15
N PHE A 83 -12.61 -5.52 -8.93
CA PHE A 83 -11.40 -6.25 -8.57
C PHE A 83 -10.63 -6.65 -9.83
N SER A 84 -9.32 -6.45 -9.81
CA SER A 84 -8.45 -6.75 -10.95
C SER A 84 -7.50 -7.92 -10.69
N SER A 85 -7.13 -8.14 -9.43
CA SER A 85 -6.23 -9.22 -9.03
C SER A 85 -6.40 -9.54 -7.54
N LEU A 86 -6.21 -10.81 -7.19
CA LEU A 86 -6.07 -11.29 -5.82
C LEU A 86 -4.66 -11.82 -5.53
N ASN A 87 -3.66 -11.40 -6.30
CA ASN A 87 -2.25 -11.63 -6.00
C ASN A 87 -1.59 -10.33 -5.49
N PRO A 88 -0.88 -10.36 -4.35
CA PRO A 88 -0.22 -9.17 -3.78
C PRO A 88 0.78 -8.44 -4.67
N LEU A 89 1.39 -9.14 -5.64
CA LEU A 89 2.36 -8.55 -6.55
C LEU A 89 1.73 -8.00 -7.84
N THR A 90 0.61 -8.57 -8.29
CA THR A 90 -0.08 -8.11 -9.52
C THR A 90 -1.25 -7.15 -9.22
N ALA A 91 -1.70 -7.07 -7.97
CA ALA A 91 -2.68 -6.08 -7.52
C ALA A 91 -2.14 -4.65 -7.59
N ALA A 92 -2.81 -3.80 -8.38
CA ALA A 92 -2.43 -2.40 -8.58
C ALA A 92 -3.42 -1.41 -7.94
N SER A 93 -4.63 -1.86 -7.60
CA SER A 93 -5.68 -0.99 -7.04
C SER A 93 -5.70 -1.06 -5.51
N ARG A 94 -6.14 0.04 -4.88
CA ARG A 94 -6.40 0.07 -3.43
C ARG A 94 -7.49 -0.91 -3.00
N ILE A 95 -8.43 -1.22 -3.90
CA ILE A 95 -9.56 -2.12 -3.66
C ILE A 95 -9.05 -3.55 -3.51
N ASP A 96 -8.25 -4.01 -4.47
CA ASP A 96 -7.59 -5.32 -4.43
C ASP A 96 -6.73 -5.45 -3.16
N HIS A 97 -5.92 -4.42 -2.89
CA HIS A 97 -5.00 -4.42 -1.76
C HIS A 97 -5.72 -4.51 -0.40
N ASN A 98 -6.91 -3.92 -0.26
CA ASN A 98 -7.68 -4.03 0.97
C ASN A 98 -8.16 -5.47 1.23
N VAL A 99 -8.66 -6.15 0.19
CA VAL A 99 -9.07 -7.56 0.32
C VAL A 99 -7.88 -8.43 0.69
N LEU A 100 -6.74 -8.19 0.04
CA LEU A 100 -5.50 -8.91 0.31
C LEU A 100 -5.03 -8.69 1.75
N LYS A 101 -4.81 -7.42 2.11
CA LYS A 101 -4.22 -7.00 3.39
C LYS A 101 -5.02 -7.39 4.62
N TYR A 102 -6.34 -7.35 4.52
CA TYR A 102 -7.18 -7.63 5.68
C TYR A 102 -7.68 -9.08 5.75
N HIS A 103 -7.57 -9.87 4.68
CA HIS A 103 -8.20 -11.20 4.65
C HIS A 103 -7.32 -12.33 4.12
N LEU A 104 -6.55 -12.13 3.05
CA LEU A 104 -5.88 -13.22 2.32
C LEU A 104 -4.41 -13.40 2.68
N VAL A 105 -3.72 -12.31 3.03
CA VAL A 105 -2.29 -12.30 3.38
C VAL A 105 -2.04 -11.60 4.70
N THR A 106 -1.01 -12.06 5.42
CA THR A 106 -0.51 -11.41 6.63
C THR A 106 0.77 -10.64 6.36
N TYR A 107 0.84 -9.44 6.92
CA TYR A 107 2.02 -8.59 6.91
C TYR A 107 2.78 -8.71 8.23
N LEU A 108 4.05 -8.29 8.27
CA LEU A 108 4.88 -8.36 9.48
C LEU A 108 4.27 -7.55 10.62
N LEU A 109 3.70 -6.39 10.30
CA LEU A 109 3.02 -5.48 11.21
C LEU A 109 1.57 -5.27 10.76
N THR A 110 0.70 -4.98 11.73
CA THR A 110 -0.69 -4.54 11.49
C THR A 110 -1.02 -3.32 12.33
N GLU A 111 -2.03 -2.57 11.92
CA GLU A 111 -2.61 -1.51 12.74
C GLU A 111 -3.50 -2.12 13.83
N ASN A 112 -3.36 -1.63 15.06
CA ASN A 112 -4.30 -1.89 16.13
C ASN A 112 -5.50 -0.92 15.97
N PRO A 113 -6.72 -1.42 15.71
CA PRO A 113 -7.88 -0.56 15.45
C PRO A 113 -8.35 0.21 16.69
N GLU A 114 -7.97 -0.19 17.90
CA GLU A 114 -8.35 0.50 19.15
C GLU A 114 -7.34 1.58 19.53
N LEU A 115 -6.04 1.32 19.31
CA LEU A 115 -4.95 2.19 19.76
C LEU A 115 -4.40 3.10 18.65
N VAL A 116 -4.75 2.85 17.38
CA VAL A 116 -4.17 3.51 16.20
C VAL A 116 -2.63 3.41 16.22
N GLN A 117 -2.12 2.31 16.78
CA GLN A 117 -0.70 2.01 16.91
C GLN A 117 -0.38 0.76 16.10
N MET A 118 0.79 0.75 15.48
CA MET A 118 1.30 -0.45 14.83
C MET A 118 1.67 -1.50 15.88
N GLN A 119 1.34 -2.75 15.60
CA GLN A 119 1.70 -3.89 16.43
C GLN A 119 2.22 -5.04 15.57
N ALA A 120 3.03 -5.89 16.19
CA ALA A 120 3.56 -7.08 15.56
C ALA A 120 2.43 -8.05 15.18
N TRP A 121 2.44 -8.49 13.92
CA TRP A 121 1.44 -9.39 13.37
C TRP A 121 2.08 -10.71 12.94
N LEU A 122 2.55 -10.85 11.68
CA LEU A 122 3.33 -12.02 11.29
C LEU A 122 4.72 -12.04 11.95
N ALA A 123 5.29 -10.86 12.20
CA ALA A 123 6.48 -10.75 13.02
C ALA A 123 6.14 -11.03 14.50
N GLN A 124 7.10 -11.60 15.22
CA GLN A 124 6.99 -11.80 16.66
C GLN A 124 7.06 -10.47 17.43
N SER A 125 7.82 -9.51 16.91
CA SER A 125 8.03 -8.16 17.48
C SER A 125 8.43 -7.19 16.38
N LEU A 126 8.59 -5.91 16.74
CA LEU A 126 9.36 -4.96 15.93
C LEU A 126 10.79 -5.49 15.68
N PRO A 127 11.45 -5.10 14.58
CA PRO A 127 12.77 -5.61 14.26
C PRO A 127 13.82 -5.09 15.24
N THR A 128 14.92 -5.81 15.35
CA THR A 128 16.14 -5.24 15.95
C THR A 128 16.87 -4.45 14.87
N THR A 129 17.09 -3.17 15.09
CA THR A 129 17.82 -2.29 14.16
C THR A 129 19.28 -2.18 14.56
N SER A 130 20.19 -2.33 13.60
CA SER A 130 21.62 -2.13 13.81
C SER A 130 21.95 -0.68 14.19
N PRO A 131 23.10 -0.41 14.85
CA PRO A 131 23.46 0.94 15.28
C PRO A 131 23.57 1.98 14.17
N ASP A 132 23.90 1.55 12.94
CA ASP A 132 23.97 2.40 11.76
C ASP A 132 22.60 2.62 11.09
N GLY A 133 21.55 1.94 11.54
CA GLY A 133 20.20 2.02 10.97
C GLY A 133 20.04 1.34 9.62
N LEU A 134 21.02 0.55 9.16
CA LEU A 134 21.02 -0.06 7.83
C LEU A 134 20.54 -1.50 7.79
N THR A 135 20.54 -2.21 8.92
CA THR A 135 20.13 -3.61 8.99
C THR A 135 18.98 -3.77 9.99
N HIS A 136 17.87 -4.32 9.51
CA HIS A 136 16.70 -4.62 10.33
C HIS A 136 16.51 -6.13 10.40
N THR A 137 16.69 -6.71 11.58
CA THR A 137 16.52 -8.15 11.82
C THR A 137 15.11 -8.44 12.31
N TRP A 138 14.37 -9.22 11.52
CA TRP A 138 13.01 -9.63 11.80
C TRP A 138 12.97 -11.09 12.27
N THR A 139 12.01 -11.38 13.15
CA THR A 139 11.70 -12.75 13.58
C THR A 139 10.23 -13.05 13.30
N LEU A 140 9.95 -14.06 12.50
CA LEU A 140 8.62 -14.57 12.19
C LEU A 140 8.06 -15.36 13.38
N ARG A 141 6.74 -15.35 13.56
CA ARG A 141 6.08 -16.23 14.54
C ARG A 141 6.32 -17.70 14.20
N LYS A 142 6.59 -18.50 15.24
CA LYS A 142 6.85 -19.94 15.10
C LYS A 142 5.61 -20.71 14.63
N GLU A 143 4.42 -20.20 14.95
CA GLU A 143 3.13 -20.77 14.56
C GLU A 143 2.74 -20.43 13.12
N ALA A 144 3.44 -19.49 12.46
CA ALA A 144 3.05 -19.02 11.15
C ALA A 144 3.10 -20.15 10.12
N THR A 145 1.95 -20.41 9.52
CA THR A 145 1.74 -21.39 8.45
C THR A 145 0.92 -20.78 7.32
N TRP A 146 1.12 -21.34 6.14
CA TRP A 146 0.26 -21.15 4.98
C TRP A 146 -1.07 -21.89 5.15
N SER A 147 -2.06 -21.57 4.32
CA SER A 147 -3.39 -22.18 4.32
C SER A 147 -3.39 -23.68 4.01
N ASP A 148 -2.33 -24.18 3.37
CA ASP A 148 -2.09 -25.60 3.11
C ASP A 148 -1.36 -26.32 4.27
N GLY A 149 -1.11 -25.61 5.37
CA GLY A 149 -0.47 -26.13 6.58
C GLY A 149 1.06 -26.13 6.55
N LYS A 150 1.70 -25.74 5.45
CA LYS A 150 3.17 -25.64 5.42
C LYS A 150 3.67 -24.46 6.25
N PRO A 151 4.84 -24.56 6.89
CA PRO A 151 5.46 -23.44 7.60
C PRO A 151 5.68 -22.22 6.69
N LEU A 152 5.40 -21.02 7.20
CA LEU A 152 5.80 -19.76 6.59
C LEU A 152 7.19 -19.35 7.11
N THR A 153 8.18 -19.28 6.25
CA THR A 153 9.60 -19.19 6.62
C THR A 153 10.30 -17.97 6.02
N SER A 154 11.51 -17.69 6.49
CA SER A 154 12.40 -16.68 5.88
C SER A 154 12.69 -16.94 4.40
N ALA A 155 12.65 -18.21 3.95
CA ALA A 155 12.84 -18.56 2.55
C ALA A 155 11.70 -18.03 1.65
N ASP A 156 10.48 -17.90 2.18
CA ASP A 156 9.36 -17.27 1.48
C ASP A 156 9.58 -15.76 1.32
N VAL A 157 10.17 -15.12 2.34
CA VAL A 157 10.52 -13.70 2.33
C VAL A 157 11.57 -13.41 1.26
N VAL A 158 12.68 -14.16 1.26
CA VAL A 158 13.76 -14.03 0.26
C VAL A 158 13.22 -14.29 -1.14
N PHE A 159 12.44 -15.36 -1.33
CA PHE A 159 11.82 -15.65 -2.61
C PHE A 159 10.95 -14.50 -3.14
N THR A 160 10.16 -13.89 -2.26
CA THR A 160 9.29 -12.77 -2.65
C THR A 160 10.10 -11.54 -3.05
N TRP A 161 11.21 -11.27 -2.34
CA TRP A 161 12.15 -10.22 -2.68
C TRP A 161 12.84 -10.48 -4.04
N ASP A 162 13.26 -11.70 -4.30
CA ASP A 162 13.89 -12.09 -5.57
C ASP A 162 12.93 -11.89 -6.76
N LEU A 163 11.65 -12.21 -6.57
CA LEU A 163 10.61 -11.95 -7.58
C LEU A 163 10.46 -10.46 -7.88
N LEU A 164 10.46 -9.60 -6.86
CA LEU A 164 10.36 -8.15 -7.03
C LEU A 164 11.56 -7.57 -7.79
N ASN A 165 12.73 -8.20 -7.68
CA ASN A 165 13.96 -7.78 -8.36
C ASN A 165 14.20 -8.50 -9.68
N THR A 166 13.30 -9.39 -10.11
CA THR A 166 13.45 -10.12 -11.37
C THR A 166 13.31 -9.16 -12.56
N PRO A 167 14.36 -8.98 -13.39
CA PRO A 167 14.31 -8.05 -14.51
C PRO A 167 13.19 -8.40 -15.49
N ASN A 168 12.45 -7.37 -15.93
CA ASN A 168 11.36 -7.49 -16.91
C ASN A 168 10.13 -8.30 -16.45
N LEU A 169 10.05 -8.73 -15.19
CA LEU A 169 8.81 -9.26 -14.65
C LEU A 169 7.88 -8.08 -14.32
N PRO A 170 6.69 -7.95 -14.96
CA PRO A 170 5.82 -6.80 -14.76
C PRO A 170 5.06 -6.91 -13.43
N ILE A 171 5.79 -6.71 -12.32
CA ILE A 171 5.22 -6.65 -10.97
C ILE A 171 4.52 -5.30 -10.80
N ALA A 172 3.19 -5.30 -10.96
CA ALA A 172 2.39 -4.08 -10.93
C ALA A 172 2.55 -3.31 -9.62
N VAL A 173 2.65 -4.02 -8.48
CA VAL A 173 2.79 -3.38 -7.17
C VAL A 173 4.09 -2.57 -7.05
N ALA A 174 5.15 -3.00 -7.73
CA ALA A 174 6.43 -2.28 -7.81
C ALA A 174 6.36 -1.01 -8.67
N GLN A 175 5.23 -0.73 -9.33
CA GLN A 175 4.97 0.53 -10.04
C GLN A 175 4.07 1.48 -9.22
N THR A 176 3.67 1.06 -8.02
CA THR A 176 2.78 1.84 -7.14
C THR A 176 3.56 2.50 -6.00
N GLY A 177 2.98 3.56 -5.42
CA GLY A 177 3.50 4.16 -4.19
C GLY A 177 3.39 3.26 -2.95
N PHE A 178 2.66 2.14 -3.02
CA PHE A 178 2.49 1.23 -1.86
C PHE A 178 3.81 0.57 -1.45
N TYR A 179 4.72 0.32 -2.40
CA TYR A 179 6.01 -0.32 -2.16
C TYR A 179 7.18 0.68 -2.14
N ALA A 180 6.91 1.98 -1.95
CA ALA A 180 7.93 3.03 -2.05
C ALA A 180 9.17 2.79 -1.17
N SER A 181 9.00 2.21 0.02
CA SER A 181 10.12 1.88 0.92
C SER A 181 10.92 0.66 0.49
N VAL A 182 10.28 -0.25 -0.24
CA VAL A 182 10.91 -1.47 -0.75
C VAL A 182 11.98 -1.11 -1.80
N PHE A 183 11.86 0.05 -2.46
CA PHE A 183 12.91 0.59 -3.33
C PHE A 183 14.20 0.99 -2.61
N HIS A 184 14.18 1.16 -1.28
CA HIS A 184 15.38 1.48 -0.49
C HIS A 184 16.07 0.24 0.07
N VAL A 185 15.48 -0.94 -0.11
CA VAL A 185 16.07 -2.23 0.27
C VAL A 185 17.16 -2.58 -0.74
N ASP A 186 18.35 -2.89 -0.24
CA ASP A 186 19.48 -3.38 -1.03
C ASP A 186 19.44 -4.91 -1.15
N ASP A 187 19.16 -5.59 -0.04
CA ASP A 187 19.20 -7.05 0.04
C ASP A 187 18.34 -7.59 1.19
N ILE A 188 17.85 -8.83 1.04
CA ILE A 188 17.17 -9.57 2.10
C ILE A 188 17.81 -10.93 2.26
N ARG A 189 18.26 -11.24 3.48
CA ARG A 189 18.98 -12.48 3.79
C ARG A 189 18.26 -13.29 4.84
N ALA A 190 18.04 -14.57 4.57
CA ALA A 190 17.64 -15.52 5.60
C ALA A 190 18.83 -15.78 6.54
N ILE A 191 18.62 -15.58 7.85
CA ILE A 191 19.59 -15.97 8.90
C ILE A 191 19.34 -17.42 9.30
N ASP A 192 18.07 -17.77 9.48
CA ASP A 192 17.58 -19.12 9.76
C ASP A 192 16.13 -19.23 9.32
N GLU A 193 15.46 -20.35 9.60
CA GLU A 193 14.08 -20.63 9.14
C GLU A 193 13.07 -19.54 9.52
N ARG A 194 13.27 -18.81 10.63
CA ARG A 194 12.31 -17.81 11.13
C ARG A 194 12.90 -16.42 11.26
N ARG A 195 14.20 -16.22 11.03
CA ARG A 195 14.83 -14.91 11.08
C ARG A 195 15.43 -14.52 9.74
N PHE A 196 15.28 -13.25 9.41
CA PHE A 196 15.87 -12.66 8.21
C PHE A 196 16.30 -11.22 8.49
N GLU A 197 17.25 -10.75 7.71
CA GLU A 197 17.75 -9.38 7.70
C GLU A 197 17.25 -8.67 6.45
N VAL A 198 16.82 -7.43 6.64
CA VAL A 198 16.60 -6.47 5.55
C VAL A 198 17.72 -5.45 5.62
N HIS A 199 18.49 -5.34 4.54
CA HIS A 199 19.57 -4.38 4.40
C HIS A 199 19.07 -3.20 3.55
N TYR A 200 19.29 -1.99 4.04
CA TYR A 200 18.89 -0.77 3.36
C TYR A 200 20.11 -0.01 2.82
N GLN A 201 19.92 0.70 1.71
CA GLN A 201 20.96 1.51 1.08
C GLN A 201 21.36 2.72 1.92
N GLN A 202 20.43 3.23 2.73
CA GLN A 202 20.62 4.36 3.63
C GLN A 202 19.64 4.26 4.81
N PRO A 203 19.93 4.90 5.95
CA PRO A 203 19.01 4.92 7.07
C PRO A 203 17.81 5.81 6.71
N PHE A 204 16.58 5.35 7.00
CA PHE A 204 15.40 6.21 6.89
C PHE A 204 14.36 5.87 7.96
N LEU A 205 13.70 6.93 8.45
CA LEU A 205 12.91 6.93 9.69
C LEU A 205 11.70 5.98 9.69
N ARG A 206 11.26 5.50 8.52
CA ARG A 206 10.05 4.67 8.36
C ARG A 206 10.33 3.28 7.81
N ALA A 207 11.59 2.84 7.82
CA ALA A 207 12.01 1.57 7.21
C ALA A 207 11.24 0.36 7.76
N ASP A 208 11.14 0.24 9.07
CA ASP A 208 10.39 -0.81 9.75
C ASP A 208 8.90 -0.75 9.48
N PHE A 209 8.31 0.45 9.53
CA PHE A 209 6.89 0.67 9.27
C PHE A 209 6.53 0.30 7.84
N ASP A 210 7.22 0.88 6.87
CA ASP A 210 6.81 0.77 5.47
C ASP A 210 7.10 -0.63 4.94
N PHE A 211 8.25 -1.22 5.31
CA PHE A 211 8.51 -2.63 4.99
C PHE A 211 7.50 -3.55 5.69
N GLY A 212 7.29 -3.34 6.99
CA GLY A 212 6.47 -4.22 7.82
C GLY A 212 4.98 -4.25 7.44
N THR A 213 4.47 -3.20 6.79
CA THR A 213 3.04 -3.04 6.50
C THR A 213 2.68 -3.10 5.02
N ASN A 214 3.69 -3.06 4.15
CA ASN A 214 3.49 -3.06 2.70
C ASN A 214 4.20 -4.22 1.98
N PHE A 215 5.22 -4.84 2.57
CA PHE A 215 5.83 -6.03 1.97
C PHE A 215 4.96 -7.27 2.24
N ALA A 216 4.23 -7.71 1.21
CA ALA A 216 3.52 -8.98 1.22
C ALA A 216 4.50 -10.12 0.95
N ILE A 217 4.25 -11.29 1.56
CA ILE A 217 5.07 -12.48 1.39
C ILE A 217 4.26 -13.51 0.58
N LEU A 218 4.89 -14.15 -0.40
CA LEU A 218 4.32 -15.21 -1.22
C LEU A 218 4.81 -16.60 -0.78
N PRO A 219 3.97 -17.64 -0.93
CA PRO A 219 4.34 -19.03 -0.64
C PRO A 219 5.30 -19.56 -1.71
N ARG A 220 6.61 -19.60 -1.43
CA ARG A 220 7.63 -20.06 -2.38
C ARG A 220 7.30 -21.43 -2.96
N HIS A 221 6.74 -22.33 -2.15
CA HIS A 221 6.43 -23.70 -2.55
C HIS A 221 5.22 -23.85 -3.47
N ALA A 222 4.36 -22.83 -3.54
CA ALA A 222 3.15 -22.83 -4.36
C ALA A 222 3.32 -21.98 -5.63
N CYS A 223 4.39 -21.19 -5.71
CA CYS A 223 4.77 -20.49 -6.93
C CYS A 223 5.55 -21.41 -7.89
N PRO A 224 5.44 -21.20 -9.21
CA PRO A 224 6.29 -21.86 -10.19
C PRO A 224 7.78 -21.63 -9.91
N ALA A 225 8.62 -22.60 -10.26
CA ALA A 225 10.07 -22.50 -10.06
C ALA A 225 10.71 -21.38 -10.90
N GLU A 226 10.14 -21.10 -12.07
CA GLU A 226 10.52 -19.99 -12.95
C GLU A 226 9.27 -19.16 -13.25
N VAL A 227 9.35 -17.87 -12.97
CA VAL A 227 8.26 -16.92 -13.21
C VAL A 227 8.73 -15.98 -14.32
N SER A 228 8.34 -16.28 -15.56
CA SER A 228 8.65 -15.45 -16.72
C SER A 228 7.58 -14.39 -16.99
N GLU A 229 6.36 -14.59 -16.47
CA GLU A 229 5.22 -13.70 -16.66
C GLU A 229 4.47 -13.53 -15.34
N ALA A 230 3.98 -12.33 -15.07
CA ALA A 230 3.24 -12.03 -13.84
C ALA A 230 1.97 -12.89 -13.68
N ALA A 231 1.32 -13.26 -14.80
CA ALA A 231 0.14 -14.12 -14.80
C ALA A 231 0.39 -15.51 -14.19
N ALA A 232 1.64 -15.99 -14.21
CA ALA A 232 2.00 -17.26 -13.57
C ALA A 232 1.89 -17.21 -12.04
N LEU A 233 1.77 -16.00 -11.46
CA LEU A 233 1.54 -15.77 -10.04
C LEU A 233 0.05 -15.66 -9.69
N ASP A 234 -0.85 -15.52 -10.66
CA ASP A 234 -2.28 -15.25 -10.40
C ASP A 234 -3.02 -16.41 -9.70
N HIS A 235 -2.38 -17.58 -9.59
CA HIS A 235 -2.89 -18.72 -8.80
C HIS A 235 -2.68 -18.51 -7.29
N PHE A 236 -3.49 -17.63 -6.69
CA PHE A 236 -3.48 -17.34 -5.26
C PHE A 236 -4.41 -18.28 -4.46
N GLU A 237 -4.16 -19.59 -4.51
CA GLU A 237 -4.91 -20.58 -3.70
C GLU A 237 -4.32 -20.74 -2.29
N VAL A 238 -3.03 -20.42 -2.14
CA VAL A 238 -2.29 -20.54 -0.89
C VAL A 238 -2.04 -19.14 -0.32
N GLY A 239 -2.62 -18.86 0.84
CA GLY A 239 -2.52 -17.58 1.54
C GLY A 239 -2.11 -17.77 3.00
N SER A 240 -1.65 -16.69 3.64
CA SER A 240 -1.24 -16.69 5.04
C SER A 240 -2.31 -16.09 5.98
N GLY A 241 -3.38 -15.52 5.41
CA GLY A 241 -4.46 -14.85 6.13
C GLY A 241 -5.54 -15.76 6.71
N ALA A 242 -6.46 -15.12 7.45
CA ALA A 242 -7.57 -15.76 8.15
C ALA A 242 -8.69 -16.27 7.22
N TYR A 243 -8.64 -15.92 5.94
CA TYR A 243 -9.61 -16.31 4.93
C TYR A 243 -8.90 -16.85 3.68
N ARG A 244 -9.61 -17.67 2.92
CA ARG A 244 -9.24 -18.05 1.55
C ARG A 244 -10.33 -17.65 0.57
N VAL A 245 -9.96 -17.53 -0.70
CA VAL A 245 -10.90 -17.21 -1.78
C VAL A 245 -11.78 -18.44 -2.04
N LYS A 246 -13.09 -18.26 -1.93
CA LYS A 246 -14.07 -19.29 -2.31
C LYS A 246 -14.49 -19.13 -3.78
N SER A 247 -14.70 -17.89 -4.21
CA SER A 247 -14.94 -17.53 -5.61
C SER A 247 -14.65 -16.06 -5.83
N TRP A 248 -14.25 -15.67 -7.03
CA TRP A 248 -14.13 -14.26 -7.36
C TRP A 248 -14.34 -13.97 -8.85
N ASN A 249 -14.72 -12.74 -9.13
CA ASN A 249 -14.72 -12.12 -10.45
C ASN A 249 -14.50 -10.60 -10.26
N ALA A 250 -14.57 -9.84 -11.35
CA ALA A 250 -14.37 -8.39 -11.30
C ALA A 250 -15.36 -7.66 -10.36
N SER A 251 -16.57 -8.18 -10.14
CA SER A 251 -17.60 -7.52 -9.33
C SER A 251 -17.75 -8.06 -7.91
N GLU A 252 -17.30 -9.29 -7.63
CA GLU A 252 -17.51 -9.95 -6.35
C GLU A 252 -16.30 -10.80 -5.95
N VAL A 253 -15.94 -10.76 -4.67
CA VAL A 253 -15.02 -11.70 -4.03
C VAL A 253 -15.75 -12.34 -2.84
N GLU A 254 -15.95 -13.65 -2.91
CA GLU A 254 -16.45 -14.45 -1.79
C GLU A 254 -15.28 -15.10 -1.06
N LEU A 255 -15.21 -14.86 0.25
CA LEU A 255 -14.17 -15.38 1.13
C LEU A 255 -14.77 -16.36 2.14
N GLU A 256 -14.01 -17.40 2.46
CA GLU A 256 -14.36 -18.33 3.53
C GLU A 256 -13.30 -18.35 4.63
N ARG A 257 -13.75 -18.38 5.89
CA ARG A 257 -12.87 -18.35 7.06
C ARG A 257 -12.06 -19.64 7.14
N MET A 258 -10.75 -19.49 7.32
CA MET A 258 -9.84 -20.59 7.62
C MET A 258 -9.96 -20.96 9.09
N SER A 259 -10.46 -22.18 9.39
CA SER A 259 -10.56 -22.68 10.77
C SER A 259 -9.19 -22.99 11.38
N ALA A 260 -8.23 -23.43 10.55
CA ALA A 260 -6.89 -23.81 10.96
C ALA A 260 -5.86 -22.67 10.88
N TRP A 261 -6.32 -21.42 10.77
CA TRP A 261 -5.42 -20.27 10.74
C TRP A 261 -4.71 -20.07 12.09
N TRP A 262 -3.45 -19.66 12.05
CA TRP A 262 -2.51 -19.76 13.17
C TRP A 262 -2.61 -18.65 14.22
N GLY A 263 -3.33 -17.55 13.96
CA GLY A 263 -3.34 -16.39 14.87
C GLY A 263 -4.61 -15.57 14.90
#